data_AF-A0A9P5XDZ5-F1
#
_entry.id   AF-A0A9P5XDZ5-F1
#
_cell.length_a   1.000
_cell.length_b   1.000
_cell.length_c   1.000
_cell.angle_alpha   90.00
_cell.angle_beta   90.00
_cell.angle_gamma   90.00
#
_symmetry.space_group_name_H-M   'P 1'
#
loop_
_entity.id
_entity.type
_entity.pdbx_description
1 polymer ?
#
loop_
_entity_poly.entity_id
_entity_poly.type
_entity_poly.pdbx_seq_one_letter_code
_entity_poly.pdbx_strand_id
1 'polypeptide(L)'
;MHAVPVINHPCTLCCRPTSMWCSRCQSAWYCTPEHLHQDWARHRKECIPPTNQQTSNNSSTSNSSNAYGVNMIATPPPAEPQYIAVSAILFSPEEERPRIITINCRPSHKPSQGMCPIPLVSNHFTDGQPEGIVLTQGLNSEPLRFPLHLWYSPNALKKGAPVNRAIYHITSGAAPKAWCGTVVVLKFNGSRRQGYSDAGSNDLPALSAYFLAYN
;
A
#
# COMPACT_ATOMS: atom_id res chain seq x y z
N MET A 1 -12.28 -16.06 21.30
CA MET A 1 -11.15 -15.12 21.13
C MET A 1 -9.88 -15.97 21.15
N HIS A 2 -9.34 -16.30 19.97
CA HIS A 2 -8.10 -17.09 19.92
C HIS A 2 -6.92 -16.18 20.25
N ALA A 3 -6.28 -16.46 21.39
CA ALA A 3 -5.05 -15.78 21.78
C ALA A 3 -3.95 -16.22 20.81
N VAL A 4 -3.50 -15.30 19.96
CA VAL A 4 -2.32 -15.51 19.12
C VAL A 4 -1.12 -15.64 20.07
N PRO A 5 -0.37 -16.76 20.07
CA PRO A 5 0.79 -16.89 20.92
C PRO A 5 1.84 -15.87 20.47
N VAL A 6 2.20 -14.94 21.36
CA VAL A 6 3.27 -13.97 21.11
C VAL A 6 4.59 -14.72 21.23
N ILE A 7 5.15 -15.13 20.09
CA ILE A 7 6.48 -15.75 20.04
C ILE A 7 7.48 -14.66 20.44
N ASN A 8 8.05 -14.79 21.64
CA ASN A 8 9.05 -13.87 22.17
C ASN A 8 10.45 -14.42 21.87
N HIS A 9 11.30 -13.61 21.25
CA HIS A 9 12.70 -13.94 20.98
C HIS A 9 13.63 -13.21 21.97
N PRO A 10 14.80 -13.76 22.30
CA PRO A 10 15.73 -13.11 23.20
C PRO A 10 16.46 -11.95 22.50
N CYS A 11 16.61 -10.82 23.20
CA CYS A 11 17.42 -9.71 22.73
C CYS A 11 18.91 -10.11 22.62
N THR A 12 19.56 -9.75 21.51
CA THR A 12 20.96 -10.09 21.22
C THR A 12 21.98 -9.50 22.20
N LEU A 13 21.63 -8.44 22.95
CA LEU A 13 22.54 -7.80 23.91
C LEU A 13 22.25 -8.11 25.37
N CYS A 14 20.97 -8.18 25.78
CA CYS A 14 20.59 -8.34 27.18
C CYS A 14 19.78 -9.60 27.47
N CYS A 15 19.51 -10.42 26.45
CA CYS A 15 18.75 -11.69 26.52
C CYS A 15 17.32 -11.57 27.07
N ARG A 16 16.80 -10.36 27.28
CA ARG A 16 15.39 -10.16 27.68
C ARG A 16 14.44 -10.53 26.53
N PRO A 17 13.26 -11.09 26.83
CA PRO A 17 12.28 -11.42 25.80
C PRO A 17 11.81 -10.14 25.09
N THR A 18 11.73 -10.21 23.77
CA THR A 18 11.27 -9.11 22.93
C THR A 18 10.52 -9.62 21.71
N SER A 19 9.61 -8.79 21.23
CA SER A 19 8.94 -8.94 19.93
C SER A 19 9.45 -7.92 18.92
N MET A 20 10.52 -7.16 19.21
CA MET A 20 11.08 -6.18 18.30
C MET A 20 12.31 -6.76 17.59
N TRP A 21 12.30 -6.67 16.27
CA TRP A 21 13.34 -7.19 15.39
C TRP A 21 13.92 -6.08 14.50
N CYS A 22 15.08 -6.33 13.91
CA CYS A 22 15.64 -5.45 12.89
C CYS A 22 14.74 -5.44 11.65
N SER A 23 14.16 -4.30 11.30
CA SER A 23 13.23 -4.16 10.17
C SER A 23 13.84 -4.52 8.81
N ARG A 24 15.17 -4.54 8.69
CA ARG A 24 15.90 -4.84 7.45
C ARG A 24 16.06 -6.34 7.20
N CYS A 25 16.50 -7.10 8.20
CA CYS A 25 16.79 -8.54 8.06
C CYS A 25 15.74 -9.45 8.72
N GLN A 26 14.98 -8.92 9.68
CA GLN A 26 14.01 -9.66 10.50
C GLN A 26 14.58 -10.90 11.23
N SER A 27 15.91 -11.05 11.25
CA SER A 27 16.62 -12.19 11.82
C SER A 27 17.39 -11.87 13.11
N ALA A 28 17.41 -10.60 13.53
CA ALA A 28 18.02 -10.16 14.77
C ALA A 28 17.00 -9.42 15.65
N TRP A 29 17.05 -9.66 16.97
CA TRP A 29 16.03 -9.24 17.94
C TRP A 29 16.62 -8.31 19.01
N TYR A 30 15.94 -7.21 19.32
CA TYR A 30 16.43 -6.21 20.28
C TYR A 30 15.29 -5.71 21.14
N CYS A 31 15.48 -5.57 22.46
CA CYS A 31 14.41 -5.07 23.31
C CYS A 31 14.18 -3.55 23.18
N THR A 32 15.18 -2.80 22.71
CA THR A 32 15.08 -1.37 22.44
C THR A 32 15.93 -0.93 21.23
N PRO A 33 15.64 0.23 20.61
CA PRO A 33 16.45 0.78 19.51
C PRO A 33 17.90 1.06 19.91
N GLU A 34 18.17 1.39 21.17
CA GLU A 34 19.53 1.63 21.67
C GLU A 34 20.39 0.36 21.54
N HIS A 35 19.81 -0.81 21.83
CA HIS A 35 20.50 -2.08 21.68
C HIS A 35 20.77 -2.45 20.21
N LEU A 36 19.89 -2.06 19.28
CA LEU A 36 20.15 -2.19 17.85
C LEU A 36 21.32 -1.30 17.42
N HIS A 37 21.35 -0.04 17.87
CA HIS A 37 22.41 0.90 17.51
C HIS A 37 23.77 0.47 18.07
N GLN A 38 23.80 -0.01 19.32
CA GLN A 38 25.03 -0.51 19.94
C GLN A 38 25.59 -1.73 19.21
N ASP A 39 24.73 -2.62 18.72
CA ASP A 39 25.12 -3.82 17.97
C ASP A 39 25.36 -3.53 16.47
N TRP A 40 25.02 -2.34 15.97
CA TRP A 40 24.97 -2.04 14.54
C TRP A 40 26.28 -2.30 13.80
N ALA A 41 27.43 -1.98 14.41
CA ALA A 41 28.73 -2.16 13.77
C ALA A 41 29.05 -3.63 13.44
N ARG A 42 28.58 -4.57 14.27
CA ARG A 42 28.65 -6.02 14.02
C ARG A 42 27.51 -6.44 13.11
N HIS A 43 26.27 -6.13 13.49
CA HIS A 43 25.07 -6.59 12.81
C HIS A 43 25.03 -6.18 11.33
N ARG A 44 25.47 -4.97 10.98
CA ARG A 44 25.47 -4.50 9.57
C ARG A 44 26.27 -5.37 8.60
N LYS A 45 27.23 -6.16 9.10
CA LYS A 45 28.07 -7.06 8.28
C LYS A 45 27.30 -8.31 7.85
N GLU A 46 26.30 -8.70 8.63
CA GLU A 46 25.47 -9.91 8.46
C GLU A 46 23.97 -9.60 8.27
N CYS A 47 23.60 -8.31 8.26
CA CYS A 47 22.23 -7.83 8.09
C CYS A 47 21.78 -7.99 6.63
N ILE A 48 21.35 -9.20 6.30
CA ILE A 48 20.87 -9.59 4.98
C ILE A 48 19.33 -9.64 5.01
N PRO A 49 18.63 -8.93 4.11
CA PRO A 49 17.17 -9.02 4.02
C PRO A 49 16.69 -10.46 3.78
N PRO A 50 15.58 -10.89 4.39
CA PRO A 50 15.05 -12.22 4.16
C PRO A 50 14.63 -12.30 2.69
N THR A 51 15.37 -13.08 1.91
CA THR A 51 14.99 -13.40 0.54
C THR A 51 13.86 -14.42 0.64
N ASN A 52 12.75 -14.19 -0.05
CA ASN A 52 11.57 -15.05 -0.01
C ASN A 52 11.92 -16.44 -0.59
N GLN A 53 12.42 -17.34 0.26
CA GLN A 53 12.65 -18.75 -0.04
C GLN A 53 12.18 -19.60 1.14
N GLN A 54 10.87 -19.82 1.21
CA GLN A 54 10.33 -21.14 1.56
C GLN A 54 10.09 -21.81 0.21
N THR A 55 10.53 -23.02 -0.13
CA THR A 55 10.46 -24.28 0.61
C THR A 55 11.17 -25.34 -0.25
N SER A 56 12.06 -26.15 0.30
CA SER A 56 12.06 -27.62 0.10
C SER A 56 13.27 -28.27 0.77
N ASN A 57 12.97 -29.01 1.84
CA ASN A 57 13.75 -30.15 2.29
C ASN A 57 13.81 -31.21 1.18
N ASN A 58 14.98 -31.81 0.92
CA ASN A 58 15.22 -33.26 0.97
C ASN A 58 16.48 -33.71 0.21
N SER A 59 17.19 -34.64 0.85
CA SER A 59 17.95 -35.78 0.31
C SER A 59 19.17 -35.56 -0.60
N SER A 60 20.34 -35.82 -0.01
CA SER A 60 21.37 -36.78 -0.48
C SER A 60 21.19 -37.42 -1.87
N THR A 61 22.22 -37.38 -2.72
CA THR A 61 23.11 -38.52 -3.10
C THR A 61 23.94 -38.20 -4.37
N SER A 62 25.24 -38.54 -4.31
CA SER A 62 26.18 -38.95 -5.38
C SER A 62 26.64 -38.05 -6.55
N ASN A 63 27.97 -37.91 -6.59
CA ASN A 63 28.93 -38.15 -7.69
C ASN A 63 29.00 -37.27 -8.96
N SER A 64 30.18 -36.64 -9.06
CA SER A 64 31.17 -36.72 -10.15
C SER A 64 30.98 -36.01 -11.49
N SER A 65 32.12 -35.40 -11.84
CA SER A 65 32.74 -35.17 -13.16
C SER A 65 32.31 -33.96 -13.99
N ASN A 66 33.24 -32.99 -13.96
CA ASN A 66 33.61 -32.01 -14.98
C ASN A 66 32.98 -32.19 -16.38
N ALA A 67 32.21 -31.18 -16.80
CA ALA A 67 32.06 -30.81 -18.20
C ALA A 67 31.97 -29.28 -18.30
N TYR A 68 32.93 -28.72 -19.05
CA TYR A 68 33.09 -27.35 -19.52
C TYR A 68 31.86 -26.43 -19.37
N GLY A 69 31.85 -25.65 -18.29
CA GLY A 69 30.87 -24.58 -18.07
C GLY A 69 31.20 -23.38 -18.94
N VAL A 70 30.54 -23.28 -20.09
CA VAL A 70 30.33 -21.99 -20.76
C VAL A 70 29.60 -21.12 -19.74
N ASN A 71 30.25 -20.08 -19.22
CA ASN A 71 29.64 -19.07 -18.36
C ASN A 71 28.58 -18.35 -19.19
N MET A 72 27.36 -18.92 -19.23
CA MET A 72 26.16 -18.18 -19.51
C MET A 72 26.13 -17.07 -18.45
N ILE A 73 26.43 -15.84 -18.86
CA ILE A 73 26.14 -14.66 -18.05
C ILE A 73 24.62 -14.66 -17.93
N ALA A 74 24.11 -15.30 -16.89
CA ALA A 74 22.70 -15.30 -16.55
C ALA A 74 22.37 -13.84 -16.23
N THR A 75 21.83 -13.14 -17.22
CA THR A 75 21.22 -11.83 -17.00
C THR A 75 20.26 -12.04 -15.83
N PRO A 76 20.44 -11.35 -14.68
CA PRO A 76 19.53 -11.51 -13.57
C PRO A 76 18.12 -11.25 -14.09
N PRO A 77 17.11 -12.05 -13.69
CA PRO A 77 15.74 -11.80 -14.09
C PRO A 77 15.44 -10.32 -13.82
N PRO A 78 14.77 -9.60 -14.76
CA PRO A 78 14.50 -8.18 -14.61
C PRO A 78 13.94 -7.94 -13.20
N ALA A 79 14.62 -7.07 -12.43
CA ALA A 79 14.23 -6.81 -11.04
C ALA A 79 12.73 -6.50 -11.01
N GLU A 80 11.94 -7.41 -10.45
CA GLU A 80 10.49 -7.22 -10.37
C GLU A 80 10.22 -5.93 -9.60
N PRO A 81 9.34 -5.04 -10.10
CA PRO A 81 9.06 -3.80 -9.40
C PRO A 81 8.51 -4.11 -8.01
N GLN A 82 9.17 -3.59 -6.97
CA GLN A 82 8.67 -3.74 -5.60
C GLN A 82 7.42 -2.88 -5.43
N TYR A 83 6.24 -3.50 -5.45
CA TYR A 83 4.98 -2.79 -5.23
C TYR A 83 4.68 -2.66 -3.73
N ILE A 84 4.05 -1.55 -3.36
CA ILE A 84 3.44 -1.36 -2.04
C ILE A 84 1.94 -1.59 -2.20
N ALA A 85 1.37 -2.53 -1.47
CA ALA A 85 -0.06 -2.76 -1.45
C ALA A 85 -0.72 -1.93 -0.33
N VAL A 86 -1.82 -1.24 -0.65
CA VAL A 86 -2.63 -0.49 0.33
C VAL A 86 -4.11 -0.73 0.09
N SER A 87 -4.91 -0.61 1.14
CA SER A 87 -6.37 -0.64 1.06
C SER A 87 -6.90 0.69 0.53
N ALA A 88 -7.78 0.63 -0.46
CA ALA A 88 -8.47 1.77 -1.05
C ALA A 88 -9.98 1.56 -0.99
N ILE A 89 -10.75 2.64 -1.04
CA ILE A 89 -12.22 2.59 -1.09
C ILE A 89 -12.65 2.70 -2.55
N LEU A 90 -13.36 1.70 -3.04
CA LEU A 90 -13.97 1.67 -4.36
C LEU A 90 -15.45 2.06 -4.26
N PHE A 91 -15.84 3.09 -4.98
CA PHE A 91 -17.22 3.38 -5.30
C PHE A 91 -17.49 2.88 -6.72
N SER A 92 -18.04 1.67 -6.83
CA SER A 92 -18.50 1.11 -8.10
C SER A 92 -19.88 1.68 -8.43
N PRO A 93 -20.15 2.07 -9.70
CA PRO A 93 -21.47 2.57 -10.04
C PRO A 93 -22.56 1.50 -9.99
N GLU A 94 -22.18 0.22 -10.01
CA GLU A 94 -23.13 -0.90 -10.00
C GLU A 94 -23.53 -1.36 -8.59
N GLU A 95 -22.84 -0.87 -7.57
CA GLU A 95 -23.01 -1.30 -6.19
C GLU A 95 -23.57 -0.16 -5.32
N GLU A 96 -24.42 -0.49 -4.35
CA GLU A 96 -25.01 0.51 -3.44
C GLU A 96 -24.06 0.89 -2.30
N ARG A 97 -23.07 0.05 -1.99
CA ARG A 97 -22.13 0.25 -0.88
C ARG A 97 -20.71 0.30 -1.39
N PRO A 98 -19.86 1.19 -0.88
CA PRO A 98 -18.45 1.19 -1.21
C PRO A 98 -17.77 -0.09 -0.69
N ARG A 99 -16.75 -0.55 -1.43
CA ARG A 99 -15.93 -1.72 -1.08
C ARG A 99 -14.52 -1.31 -0.72
N ILE A 100 -13.86 -2.13 0.10
CA ILE A 100 -12.42 -2.04 0.29
C ILE A 100 -11.74 -2.96 -0.73
N ILE A 101 -10.79 -2.40 -1.47
CA ILE A 101 -9.99 -3.11 -2.47
C ILE A 101 -8.50 -2.89 -2.21
N THR A 102 -7.66 -3.79 -2.71
CA THR A 102 -6.20 -3.61 -2.66
C THR A 102 -5.72 -2.89 -3.91
N ILE A 103 -4.97 -1.80 -3.73
CA ILE A 103 -4.28 -1.09 -4.80
C ILE A 103 -2.77 -1.26 -4.63
N ASN A 104 -2.11 -1.66 -5.71
CA ASN A 104 -0.66 -1.69 -5.78
C ASN A 104 -0.14 -0.30 -6.17
N CYS A 105 0.92 0.15 -5.50
CA CYS A 105 1.58 1.41 -5.76
C CYS A 105 3.02 1.13 -6.19
N ARG A 106 3.46 1.72 -7.31
CA ARG A 106 4.85 1.65 -7.75
C ARG A 106 5.69 2.73 -7.04
N PRO A 107 6.92 2.43 -6.59
CA PRO A 107 7.81 3.44 -6.03
C PRO A 107 8.10 4.57 -7.03
N SER A 108 8.21 5.80 -6.52
CA SER A 108 8.70 6.92 -7.32
C SER A 108 10.24 6.87 -7.35
N HIS A 109 10.83 6.66 -8.54
CA HIS A 109 12.28 6.66 -8.72
C HIS A 109 12.86 8.06 -9.04
N LYS A 110 11.99 9.07 -9.15
CA LYS A 110 12.39 10.45 -9.49
C LYS A 110 12.29 11.35 -8.26
N PRO A 111 13.41 11.72 -7.62
CA PRO A 111 13.38 12.62 -6.46
C PRO A 111 12.76 14.00 -6.76
N SER A 112 12.70 14.41 -8.03
CA SER A 112 12.11 15.68 -8.48
C SER A 112 10.57 15.71 -8.54
N GLN A 113 9.88 14.56 -8.49
CA GLN A 113 8.41 14.49 -8.62
C GLN A 113 7.69 14.13 -7.30
N GLY A 114 8.41 14.25 -6.18
CA GLY A 114 7.89 13.89 -4.87
C GLY A 114 8.05 12.40 -4.56
N MET A 115 8.07 12.09 -3.26
CA MET A 115 8.31 10.74 -2.74
C MET A 115 7.06 9.85 -2.77
N CYS A 116 5.90 10.39 -3.13
CA CYS A 116 4.66 9.64 -3.08
C CYS A 116 4.68 8.53 -4.14
N PRO A 117 4.43 7.26 -3.78
CA PRO A 117 4.36 6.17 -4.73
C PRO A 117 3.16 6.39 -5.68
N ILE A 118 3.25 5.86 -6.89
CA ILE A 118 2.24 6.07 -7.93
C ILE A 118 1.24 4.91 -7.88
N PRO A 119 -0.05 5.16 -7.58
CA PRO A 119 -1.03 4.09 -7.44
C PRO A 119 -1.46 3.56 -8.81
N LEU A 120 -1.56 2.24 -8.94
CA LEU A 120 -1.97 1.56 -10.17
C LEU A 120 -3.50 1.43 -10.21
N VAL A 121 -4.17 2.57 -10.37
CA VAL A 121 -5.64 2.63 -10.37
C VAL A 121 -6.26 2.42 -11.76
N SER A 122 -5.46 2.51 -12.83
CA SER A 122 -5.95 2.48 -14.22
C SER A 122 -6.80 1.25 -14.55
N ASN A 123 -6.53 0.09 -13.93
CA ASN A 123 -7.30 -1.13 -14.15
C ASN A 123 -8.76 -1.04 -13.67
N HIS A 124 -9.11 -0.02 -12.89
CA HIS A 124 -10.48 0.25 -12.43
C HIS A 124 -11.26 1.23 -13.32
N PHE A 125 -10.61 1.81 -14.33
CA PHE A 125 -11.20 2.79 -15.25
C PHE A 125 -11.15 2.25 -16.67
N THR A 126 -12.33 2.00 -17.25
CA THR A 126 -12.46 1.46 -18.61
C THR A 126 -12.42 2.55 -19.68
N ASP A 127 -12.52 3.81 -19.28
CA ASP A 127 -12.86 4.93 -20.14
C ASP A 127 -11.75 5.99 -20.30
N GLY A 128 -10.53 5.69 -19.87
CA GLY A 128 -9.34 6.50 -20.16
C GLY A 128 -8.40 6.68 -18.97
N GLN A 129 -7.58 7.73 -19.02
CA GLN A 129 -6.71 8.09 -17.91
C GLN A 129 -7.51 8.77 -16.80
N PRO A 130 -7.48 8.24 -15.57
CA PRO A 130 -8.16 8.87 -14.44
C PRO A 130 -7.44 10.15 -14.00
N GLU A 131 -8.20 11.08 -13.46
CA GLU A 131 -7.70 12.30 -12.83
C GLU A 131 -7.78 12.19 -11.30
N GLY A 132 -6.88 12.90 -10.62
CA GLY A 132 -6.74 12.89 -9.16
C GLY A 132 -7.20 14.19 -8.51
N ILE A 133 -7.99 14.10 -7.44
CA ILE A 133 -8.34 15.21 -6.54
C ILE A 133 -7.82 14.89 -5.15
N VAL A 134 -7.11 15.83 -4.53
CA VAL A 134 -6.66 15.69 -3.15
C VAL A 134 -7.59 16.44 -2.21
N LEU A 135 -8.31 15.69 -1.38
CA LEU A 135 -9.15 16.20 -0.31
C LEU A 135 -8.30 16.43 0.94
N THR A 136 -8.19 17.68 1.37
CA THR A 136 -7.43 18.08 2.57
C THR A 136 -8.31 18.48 3.73
N GLN A 137 -9.61 18.62 3.51
CA GLN A 137 -10.59 19.08 4.48
C GLN A 137 -11.68 18.01 4.64
N GLY A 138 -12.15 17.82 5.86
CA GLY A 138 -13.21 16.89 6.21
C GLY A 138 -14.51 17.62 6.49
N LEU A 139 -15.27 17.09 7.46
CA LEU A 139 -16.49 17.70 7.97
C LEU A 139 -16.19 19.09 8.54
N ASN A 140 -17.08 20.06 8.29
CA ASN A 140 -16.97 21.44 8.76
C ASN A 140 -15.69 22.16 8.32
N SER A 141 -15.09 21.74 7.20
CA SER A 141 -13.84 22.31 6.66
C SER A 141 -12.59 22.11 7.54
N GLU A 142 -12.68 21.23 8.56
CA GLU A 142 -11.54 20.90 9.41
C GLU A 142 -10.45 20.16 8.62
N PRO A 143 -9.16 20.46 8.83
CA PRO A 143 -8.08 19.83 8.10
C PRO A 143 -7.98 18.33 8.43
N LEU A 144 -7.93 17.50 7.39
CA LEU A 144 -7.72 16.06 7.54
C LEU A 144 -6.28 15.79 7.98
N ARG A 145 -6.12 15.08 9.10
CA ARG A 145 -4.82 14.54 9.55
C ARG A 145 -4.16 13.67 8.47
N PHE A 146 -4.98 12.95 7.72
CA PHE A 146 -4.60 12.08 6.62
C PHE A 146 -5.44 12.47 5.40
N PRO A 147 -4.93 13.32 4.50
CA PRO A 147 -5.66 13.72 3.30
C PRO A 147 -6.06 12.50 2.45
N LEU A 148 -7.14 12.63 1.68
CA LEU A 148 -7.64 11.57 0.79
C LEU A 148 -7.34 11.93 -0.67
N HIS A 149 -7.03 10.94 -1.48
CA HIS A 149 -6.76 11.08 -2.91
C HIS A 149 -7.86 10.35 -3.69
N LEU A 150 -8.81 11.10 -4.24
CA LEU A 150 -9.83 10.58 -5.12
C LEU A 150 -9.30 10.47 -6.54
N TRP A 151 -9.56 9.34 -7.18
CA TRP A 151 -9.35 9.11 -8.60
C TRP A 151 -10.71 8.91 -9.26
N TYR A 152 -10.93 9.60 -10.38
CA TYR A 152 -12.19 9.57 -11.12
C TYR A 152 -11.91 9.71 -12.63
N SER A 153 -12.87 9.35 -13.47
CA SER A 153 -12.78 9.67 -14.89
C SER A 153 -13.44 11.03 -15.19
N PRO A 154 -12.71 12.00 -15.75
CA PRO A 154 -13.26 13.32 -16.09
C PRO A 154 -14.28 13.27 -17.24
N ASN A 155 -14.25 12.20 -18.04
CA ASN A 155 -15.11 12.03 -19.21
C ASN A 155 -16.27 11.06 -18.98
N ALA A 156 -16.43 10.53 -17.77
CA ALA A 156 -17.45 9.53 -17.44
C ALA A 156 -18.85 9.95 -17.90
N LEU A 157 -19.26 11.18 -17.58
CA LEU A 157 -20.57 11.72 -17.98
C LEU A 157 -20.70 11.84 -19.50
N LYS A 158 -19.68 12.38 -20.19
CA LYS A 158 -19.68 12.54 -21.65
C LYS A 158 -19.77 11.19 -22.38
N LYS A 159 -19.24 10.13 -21.76
CA LYS A 159 -19.27 8.76 -22.28
C LYS A 159 -20.51 7.97 -21.86
N GLY A 160 -21.47 8.60 -21.18
CA GLY A 160 -22.71 7.96 -20.76
C GLY A 160 -22.52 6.92 -19.64
N ALA A 161 -21.47 7.06 -18.82
CA ALA A 161 -21.29 6.19 -17.67
C ALA A 161 -22.44 6.40 -16.65
N PRO A 162 -22.92 5.34 -16.00
CA PRO A 162 -24.02 5.43 -15.05
C PRO A 162 -23.67 6.29 -13.83
N VAL A 163 -24.69 6.86 -13.19
CA VAL A 163 -24.55 7.53 -11.89
C VAL A 163 -24.05 6.52 -10.86
N ASN A 164 -23.07 6.93 -10.07
CA ASN A 164 -22.44 6.10 -9.10
C ASN A 164 -23.38 5.83 -7.91
N ARG A 165 -23.97 4.63 -7.86
CA ARG A 165 -24.96 4.24 -6.85
C ARG A 165 -24.39 4.29 -5.43
N ALA A 166 -23.13 3.92 -5.24
CA ALA A 166 -22.51 3.98 -3.92
C ALA A 166 -22.38 5.42 -3.41
N ILE A 167 -21.99 6.36 -4.29
CA ILE A 167 -21.95 7.80 -3.94
C ILE A 167 -23.36 8.33 -3.69
N TYR A 168 -24.32 8.00 -4.56
CA TYR A 168 -25.72 8.37 -4.38
C TYR A 168 -26.26 7.89 -3.03
N HIS A 169 -25.96 6.65 -2.64
CA HIS A 169 -26.39 6.06 -1.37
C HIS A 169 -25.76 6.76 -0.15
N ILE A 170 -24.43 6.97 -0.11
CA ILE A 170 -23.79 7.62 1.05
C ILE A 170 -24.12 9.11 1.21
N THR A 171 -24.68 9.72 0.16
CA THR A 171 -25.18 11.10 0.17
C THR A 171 -26.70 11.17 0.25
N SER A 172 -27.40 10.02 0.31
CA SER A 172 -28.87 9.94 0.27
C SER A 172 -29.48 10.73 -0.90
N GLY A 173 -28.80 10.77 -2.04
CA GLY A 173 -29.21 11.51 -3.23
C GLY A 173 -29.12 13.03 -3.12
N ALA A 174 -28.55 13.59 -2.04
CA ALA A 174 -28.46 15.02 -1.82
C ALA A 174 -27.21 15.67 -2.45
N ALA A 175 -26.32 14.90 -3.08
CA ALA A 175 -25.17 15.44 -3.79
C ALA A 175 -25.65 16.30 -4.99
N PRO A 176 -25.23 17.56 -5.12
CA PRO A 176 -25.71 18.46 -6.17
C PRO A 176 -25.20 18.04 -7.55
N LYS A 177 -23.96 17.54 -7.62
CA LYS A 177 -23.38 16.94 -8.83
C LYS A 177 -23.68 15.44 -8.90
N ALA A 178 -24.19 14.99 -10.04
CA ALA A 178 -24.25 13.57 -10.37
C ALA A 178 -22.83 13.03 -10.64
N TRP A 179 -22.28 12.29 -9.68
CA TRP A 179 -21.01 11.58 -9.87
C TRP A 179 -21.23 10.35 -10.74
N CYS A 180 -20.69 10.35 -11.95
CA CYS A 180 -20.82 9.24 -12.90
C CYS A 180 -19.54 8.39 -12.95
N GLY A 181 -19.70 7.09 -13.16
CA GLY A 181 -18.60 6.13 -13.31
C GLY A 181 -17.90 5.76 -12.01
N THR A 182 -16.80 5.02 -12.12
CA THR A 182 -15.99 4.54 -10.99
C THR A 182 -15.30 5.69 -10.27
N VAL A 183 -15.21 5.60 -8.93
CA VAL A 183 -14.33 6.44 -8.11
C VAL A 183 -13.52 5.55 -7.18
N VAL A 184 -12.20 5.78 -7.13
CA VAL A 184 -11.27 5.06 -6.23
C VAL A 184 -10.64 6.06 -5.28
N VAL A 185 -10.61 5.75 -3.98
CA VAL A 185 -10.07 6.66 -2.95
C VAL A 185 -8.92 5.99 -2.21
N LEU A 186 -7.76 6.65 -2.22
CA LEU A 186 -6.61 6.28 -1.40
C LEU A 186 -6.44 7.27 -0.23
N LYS A 187 -5.77 6.84 0.83
CA LYS A 187 -5.47 7.67 2.01
C LYS A 187 -3.98 7.94 2.10
N PHE A 188 -3.59 9.20 2.25
CA PHE A 188 -2.18 9.52 2.45
C PHE A 188 -1.70 9.17 3.87
N ASN A 189 -0.45 8.74 3.97
CA ASN A 189 0.27 8.58 5.23
C ASN A 189 0.75 9.94 5.76
N GLY A 190 -0.21 10.78 6.16
CA GLY A 190 -0.01 12.07 6.80
C GLY A 190 -0.11 13.27 5.86
N SER A 191 -0.09 14.46 6.44
CA SER A 191 -0.28 15.73 5.73
C SER A 191 0.76 16.03 4.65
N ARG A 192 1.96 15.46 4.76
CA ARG A 192 3.06 15.60 3.77
C ARG A 192 2.85 14.77 2.50
N ARG A 193 1.88 13.84 2.47
CA ARG A 193 1.49 13.05 1.28
C ARG A 193 2.66 12.27 0.65
N GLN A 194 3.61 11.81 1.46
CA GLN A 194 4.81 11.10 0.99
C GLN A 194 4.60 9.59 0.82
N GLY A 195 3.42 9.08 1.16
CA GLY A 195 3.05 7.68 1.06
C GLY A 195 1.54 7.50 1.17
N TYR A 196 1.07 6.29 0.93
CA TYR A 196 -0.30 5.89 1.23
C TYR A 196 -0.35 5.00 2.46
N SER A 197 -1.50 4.98 3.12
CA SER A 197 -1.89 4.05 4.17
C SER A 197 -3.25 3.47 3.85
N ASP A 198 -3.72 2.50 4.64
CA ASP A 198 -5.02 1.89 4.43
C ASP A 198 -6.17 2.87 4.62
N ALA A 199 -6.97 3.04 3.57
CA ALA A 199 -8.27 3.70 3.63
C ALA A 199 -9.34 2.71 4.09
N GLY A 200 -10.34 3.20 4.83
CA GLY A 200 -11.41 2.36 5.37
C GLY A 200 -12.71 3.10 5.62
N SER A 201 -13.68 2.42 6.25
CA SER A 201 -15.01 2.97 6.54
C SER A 201 -14.99 4.27 7.36
N ASN A 202 -13.94 4.48 8.17
CA ASN A 202 -13.75 5.69 8.97
C ASN A 202 -13.52 6.95 8.12
N ASP A 203 -13.15 6.79 6.85
CA ASP A 203 -12.92 7.90 5.92
C ASP A 203 -14.22 8.30 5.16
N LEU A 204 -15.29 7.50 5.25
CA LEU A 204 -16.56 7.75 4.57
C LEU A 204 -17.27 9.04 4.98
N PRO A 205 -17.28 9.48 6.26
CA PRO A 205 -17.91 10.74 6.63
C PRO A 205 -17.30 11.95 5.93
N ALA A 206 -15.96 11.98 5.79
CA ALA A 206 -15.25 13.04 5.07
C ALA A 206 -15.56 13.00 3.56
N LEU A 207 -15.66 11.81 2.99
CA LEU A 207 -16.01 11.62 1.57
C LEU A 207 -17.45 12.04 1.28
N SER A 208 -18.41 11.66 2.14
CA SER A 208 -19.81 12.08 2.02
C SER A 208 -19.92 13.60 2.08
N ALA A 209 -19.26 14.25 3.04
CA ALA A 209 -19.21 15.71 3.15
C ALA A 209 -18.64 16.38 1.89
N TYR A 210 -17.57 15.82 1.33
CA TYR A 210 -16.99 16.31 0.09
C TYR A 210 -17.96 16.20 -1.09
N PHE A 211 -18.60 15.04 -1.28
CA PHE A 211 -19.55 14.84 -2.38
C PHE A 211 -20.77 15.75 -2.28
N LEU A 212 -21.22 16.07 -1.05
CA LEU A 212 -22.32 17.01 -0.81
C LEU A 212 -21.94 18.47 -1.11
N ALA A 213 -20.68 18.84 -0.91
CA ALA A 213 -20.20 20.21 -1.10
C ALA A 213 -19.69 20.49 -2.53
N TYR A 214 -19.40 19.45 -3.31
CA TYR A 214 -18.80 19.58 -4.64
C TYR A 214 -19.86 19.89 -5.70
N ASN A 215 -19.79 21.09 -6.27
CA ASN A 215 -20.59 21.54 -7.42
C ASN A 215 -19.83 21.37 -8.74
#